data_AF-A0A2H9PLN5-F1
#
_entry.id   AF-A0A2H9PLN5-F1
#
_cell.length_a   1.000
_cell.length_b   1.000
_cell.length_c   1.000
_cell.angle_alpha   90.00
_cell.angle_beta   90.00
_cell.angle_gamma   90.00
#
_symmetry.space_group_name_H-M   'P 1'
#
loop_
_entity.id
_entity.type
_entity.pdbx_description
1 polymer ?
#
loop_
_entity_poly.entity_id
_entity_poly.type
_entity_poly.pdbx_seq_one_letter_code
_entity_poly.pdbx_strand_id
1 'polypeptide(L)'
;MRDIGGIKMDMNQFETNVVNSFRLAKQDIVKLYESVHYLLNQVEKLKQENVYLTQKLTRLSEPRKVIVKTVKRVANHSVAKKFLATKGGSKVHDTHCPFAKNIKPKNKVVFNSKVKALNAGYKFCKCLN
;
A
#
# COMPACT_ATOMS: atom_id res chain seq x y z
N MET A 1 49.80 72.87 24.28
CA MET A 1 50.06 71.45 24.61
C MET A 1 50.14 70.69 23.29
N ARG A 2 51.23 69.94 23.08
CA ARG A 2 51.62 69.41 21.76
C ARG A 2 50.83 68.13 21.45
N ASP A 3 50.17 68.09 20.30
CA ASP A 3 49.66 66.87 19.68
C ASP A 3 50.82 65.94 19.36
N ILE A 4 50.79 64.74 19.94
CA ILE A 4 51.77 63.69 19.67
C ILE A 4 51.24 62.92 18.46
N GLY A 5 51.85 63.17 17.31
CA GLY A 5 51.51 62.54 16.04
C GLY A 5 51.45 61.02 16.15
N GLY A 6 50.25 60.46 15.98
CA GLY A 6 50.02 59.03 15.91
C GLY A 6 50.64 58.47 14.64
N ILE A 7 51.71 57.70 14.80
CA ILE A 7 52.28 56.87 13.73
C ILE A 7 51.24 55.78 13.43
N LYS A 8 50.44 55.96 12.36
CA LYS A 8 49.75 54.85 11.72
C LYS A 8 50.82 53.98 11.06
N MET A 9 51.19 52.88 11.70
CA MET A 9 51.96 51.85 11.02
C MET A 9 51.07 51.23 9.95
N ASP A 10 51.42 51.47 8.69
CA ASP A 10 50.73 50.89 7.55
C ASP A 10 51.03 49.39 7.55
N MET A 11 50.03 48.57 7.88
CA MET A 11 50.14 47.13 7.86
C MET A 11 50.49 46.70 6.44
N ASN A 12 51.55 45.91 6.26
CA ASN A 12 51.96 45.44 4.94
C ASN A 12 50.79 44.64 4.31
N GLN A 13 50.51 44.85 3.01
CA GLN A 13 49.45 44.14 2.28
C GLN A 13 49.51 42.61 2.48
N PHE A 14 50.73 42.06 2.58
CA PHE A 14 50.94 40.65 2.88
C PHE A 14 50.35 40.25 4.24
N GLU A 15 50.64 40.99 5.30
CA GLU A 15 50.12 40.73 6.65
C GLU A 15 48.59 40.82 6.67
N THR A 16 48.02 41.81 5.97
CA THR A 16 46.58 41.95 5.81
C THR A 16 45.96 40.72 5.15
N ASN A 17 46.57 40.20 4.09
CA ASN A 17 46.10 39.00 3.40
C ASN A 17 46.19 37.75 4.27
N VAL A 18 47.26 37.62 5.06
CA VAL A 18 47.45 36.51 6.01
C VAL A 18 46.36 36.55 7.08
N VAL A 19 46.17 37.69 7.75
CA VAL A 19 45.13 37.87 8.79
C VAL A 19 43.74 37.57 8.23
N ASN A 20 43.43 38.05 7.02
CA ASN A 20 42.15 37.78 6.37
C ASN A 20 41.95 36.29 6.05
N SER A 21 42.97 35.61 5.55
CA SER A 21 42.90 34.16 5.27
C SER A 21 42.58 33.36 6.54
N PHE A 22 43.26 33.66 7.64
CA PHE A 22 42.98 33.00 8.93
C PHE A 22 41.59 33.35 9.47
N ARG A 23 41.14 34.60 9.31
CA ARG A 23 39.79 35.02 9.70
C ARG A 23 38.72 34.24 8.93
N LEU A 24 38.88 34.10 7.62
CA LEU A 24 37.97 33.32 6.77
C LEU A 24 37.99 31.85 7.15
N ALA A 25 39.17 31.25 7.31
CA ALA A 25 39.30 29.86 7.74
C ALA A 25 38.61 29.61 9.09
N LYS A 26 38.76 30.53 10.06
CA LYS A 26 38.06 30.44 11.35
C LYS A 26 36.54 30.50 11.18
N GLN A 27 36.03 31.39 10.33
CA GLN A 27 34.60 31.49 10.05
C GLN A 27 34.07 30.19 9.41
N ASP A 28 34.81 29.62 8.49
CA ASP A 28 34.41 28.37 7.83
C ASP A 28 34.43 27.18 8.80
N ILE A 29 35.42 27.11 9.69
CA ILE A 29 35.46 26.10 10.76
C ILE A 29 34.23 26.21 11.67
N VAL A 30 33.83 27.43 12.05
CA VAL A 30 32.64 27.64 12.89
C VAL A 30 31.37 27.21 12.16
N LYS A 31 31.19 27.62 10.89
CA LYS A 31 30.03 27.22 10.07
C LYS A 31 29.97 25.72 9.87
N LEU A 32 31.12 25.07 9.64
CA LEU A 32 31.20 23.63 9.50
C LEU A 32 30.78 22.93 10.80
N TYR A 33 31.28 23.41 11.95
CA TYR A 33 30.90 22.90 13.26
C TYR A 33 29.38 23.01 13.50
N GLU A 34 28.79 24.16 13.25
CA GLU A 34 27.35 24.39 13.37
C GLU A 34 26.55 23.46 12.45
N SER A 35 27.00 23.29 11.20
CA SER A 35 26.35 22.42 10.22
C SER A 35 26.40 20.96 10.64
N VAL A 36 27.55 20.47 11.11
CA VAL A 36 27.71 19.11 11.63
C VAL A 36 26.81 18.89 12.84
N HIS A 37 26.77 19.84 13.77
CA HIS A 37 25.91 19.75 14.95
C HIS A 37 24.42 19.72 14.57
N TYR A 38 24.01 20.54 13.60
CA TYR A 38 22.65 20.51 13.06
C TYR A 38 22.32 19.13 12.45
N LEU A 39 23.20 18.59 11.62
CA LEU A 39 23.00 17.28 10.99
C LEU A 39 22.91 16.15 12.03
N LEU A 40 23.75 16.17 13.07
CA LEU A 40 23.68 15.20 14.17
C LEU A 40 22.31 15.23 14.86
N ASN A 41 21.79 16.43 15.12
CA ASN A 41 20.45 16.58 15.70
C ASN A 41 19.34 16.04 14.78
N GLN A 42 19.46 16.22 13.46
CA GLN A 42 18.49 15.67 12.51
C GLN A 42 18.55 14.15 12.44
N VAL A 43 19.75 13.57 12.45
CA VAL A 43 19.93 12.10 12.48
C VAL A 43 19.30 11.50 13.74
N GLU A 44 19.48 12.13 14.90
CA GLU A 44 18.88 11.64 16.14
C GLU A 44 17.34 11.70 16.11
N LYS A 45 16.75 12.76 15.56
CA LYS A 45 15.30 12.85 15.36
C LYS A 45 14.77 11.74 14.45
N LEU A 46 15.42 11.52 13.30
CA LEU A 46 15.05 10.46 12.36
C LEU A 46 15.16 9.07 12.97
N LYS A 47 16.18 8.84 13.81
CA LYS A 47 16.35 7.59 14.54
C LYS A 47 15.19 7.35 15.50
N GLN A 48 14.79 8.36 16.26
CA GLN A 48 13.64 8.28 17.19
C GLN A 48 12.32 8.00 16.44
N GLU A 49 12.10 8.68 15.32
CA GLU A 49 10.92 8.47 14.48
C GLU A 49 10.88 7.05 13.90
N ASN A 50 12.00 6.54 13.40
CA ASN A 50 12.09 5.17 12.91
C ASN A 50 11.78 4.13 13.99
N VAL A 51 12.25 4.34 15.23
CA VAL A 51 11.90 3.48 16.37
C VAL A 51 10.39 3.50 16.62
N TYR A 52 9.78 4.68 16.64
CA TYR A 52 8.34 4.83 16.81
C TYR A 52 7.54 4.13 15.71
N LEU A 53 7.90 4.34 14.44
CA LEU A 53 7.23 3.73 13.30
C LEU A 53 7.38 2.20 13.31
N THR A 54 8.55 1.70 13.67
CA THR A 54 8.80 0.25 13.82
C THR A 54 7.89 -0.35 14.88
N GLN A 55 7.78 0.28 16.05
CA GLN A 55 6.87 -0.16 17.12
C GLN A 55 5.39 -0.08 16.71
N LYS A 56 5.02 0.91 15.90
CA LYS A 56 3.66 1.02 15.39
C LYS A 56 3.34 -0.09 14.39
N LEU A 57 4.28 -0.39 13.49
CA LEU A 57 4.15 -1.46 12.52
C LEU A 57 4.05 -2.83 13.21
N THR A 58 4.86 -3.10 14.23
CA THR A 58 4.77 -4.38 14.95
C THR A 58 3.38 -4.58 15.56
N ARG A 59 2.84 -3.57 16.25
CA ARG A 59 1.47 -3.60 16.82
C ARG A 59 0.38 -3.80 15.78
N LEU A 60 0.54 -3.24 14.58
CA LEU A 60 -0.42 -3.41 13.49
C LEU A 60 -0.29 -4.77 12.79
N SER A 61 0.93 -5.32 12.77
CA SER A 61 1.24 -6.62 12.17
C SER A 61 0.90 -7.80 13.08
N GLU A 62 0.72 -7.55 14.38
CA GLU A 62 0.28 -8.59 15.30
C GLU A 62 -1.04 -9.18 14.79
N PRO A 63 -1.09 -10.51 14.57
CA PRO A 63 -2.28 -11.14 14.04
C PRO A 63 -3.41 -10.87 15.04
N ARG A 64 -4.36 -10.02 14.63
CA ARG A 64 -5.60 -9.83 15.39
C ARG A 64 -6.14 -11.22 15.65
N LYS A 65 -6.20 -11.62 16.92
CA LYS A 65 -6.91 -12.84 17.32
C LYS A 65 -8.35 -12.63 16.88
N VAL A 66 -8.67 -13.11 15.67
CA VAL A 66 -10.04 -13.11 15.18
C VAL A 66 -10.75 -14.05 16.13
N ILE A 67 -11.52 -13.48 17.05
CA ILE A 67 -12.45 -14.26 17.86
C ILE A 67 -13.50 -14.73 16.85
N VAL A 68 -13.22 -15.88 16.23
CA VAL A 68 -14.19 -16.57 15.38
C VAL A 68 -15.25 -17.06 16.34
N LYS A 69 -16.27 -16.24 16.58
CA LYS A 69 -17.53 -16.74 17.14
C LYS A 69 -18.03 -17.77 16.14
N THR A 70 -17.86 -19.04 16.46
CA THR A 70 -18.35 -20.16 15.66
C THR A 70 -19.87 -20.06 15.63
N VAL A 71 -20.41 -19.34 14.64
CA VAL A 71 -21.84 -19.33 14.38
C VAL A 71 -22.17 -20.72 13.85
N LYS A 72 -22.85 -21.55 14.66
CA LYS A 72 -23.46 -22.81 14.20
C LYS A 72 -24.39 -22.44 13.04
N ARG A 73 -23.93 -22.66 11.80
CA ARG A 73 -24.79 -22.56 10.63
C ARG A 73 -25.79 -23.70 10.74
N VAL A 74 -27.04 -23.37 11.07
CA VAL A 74 -28.16 -24.27 10.89
C VAL A 74 -28.18 -24.62 9.40
N ALA A 75 -27.97 -25.89 9.09
CA ALA A 75 -27.96 -26.37 7.72
C ALA A 75 -29.38 -26.24 7.15
N ASN A 76 -29.64 -25.11 6.49
CA ASN A 76 -30.80 -25.01 5.63
C ASN A 76 -30.56 -26.01 4.49
N HIS A 77 -31.24 -27.15 4.55
CA HIS A 77 -31.35 -28.10 3.44
C HIS A 77 -32.08 -27.42 2.28
N SER A 78 -31.38 -26.55 1.55
CA SER A 78 -31.89 -26.03 0.29
C SER A 78 -31.82 -27.18 -0.71
N VAL A 79 -32.97 -27.71 -1.11
CA VAL A 79 -33.08 -28.67 -2.20
C VAL A 79 -32.32 -28.12 -3.40
N ALA A 80 -31.24 -28.80 -3.80
CA ALA A 80 -30.37 -28.33 -4.87
C ALA A 80 -31.16 -28.24 -6.18
N LYS A 81 -31.47 -27.01 -6.62
CA LYS A 81 -32.15 -26.77 -7.89
C LYS A 81 -31.26 -27.25 -9.03
N LYS A 82 -31.79 -28.12 -9.88
CA LYS A 82 -31.10 -28.63 -11.08
C LYS A 82 -31.49 -27.77 -12.27
N PHE A 83 -30.51 -27.46 -13.12
CA PHE A 83 -30.73 -26.71 -14.36
C PHE A 83 -30.40 -27.60 -15.56
N LEU A 84 -31.18 -27.50 -16.62
CA LEU A 84 -31.12 -28.40 -17.77
C LEU A 84 -30.71 -27.63 -19.04
N ALA A 85 -29.85 -28.22 -19.85
CA ALA A 85 -29.50 -27.72 -21.18
C ALA A 85 -29.37 -28.88 -22.17
N THR A 86 -29.33 -28.55 -23.47
CA THR A 86 -29.05 -29.52 -24.53
C THR A 86 -27.57 -29.49 -24.89
N LYS A 87 -26.95 -30.65 -25.13
CA LYS A 87 -25.58 -30.80 -25.65
C LYS A 87 -25.53 -30.19 -27.05
N GLY A 88 -24.86 -29.05 -27.19
CA GLY A 88 -24.81 -28.23 -28.41
C GLY A 88 -25.84 -27.09 -28.47
N GLY A 89 -26.73 -26.98 -27.48
CA GLY A 89 -27.63 -25.84 -27.33
C GLY A 89 -26.94 -24.65 -26.66
N SER A 90 -27.53 -23.47 -26.77
CA SER A 90 -26.99 -22.23 -26.17
C SER A 90 -27.72 -21.78 -24.91
N LYS A 91 -28.80 -22.45 -24.50
CA LYS A 91 -29.68 -22.01 -23.41
C LYS A 91 -29.83 -23.05 -22.30
N VAL A 92 -29.86 -22.55 -21.06
CA VAL A 92 -30.14 -23.32 -19.85
C VAL A 92 -31.53 -22.97 -19.35
N HIS A 93 -32.24 -23.99 -18.88
CA HIS A 93 -33.63 -23.95 -18.48
C HIS A 93 -33.83 -24.50 -17.06
N ASP A 94 -34.90 -24.08 -16.40
CA ASP A 94 -35.38 -24.76 -15.19
C ASP A 94 -35.97 -26.15 -15.53
N THR A 95 -36.02 -27.06 -14.55
CA THR A 95 -36.64 -28.39 -14.72
C THR A 95 -38.10 -28.32 -15.16
N HIS A 96 -38.84 -27.27 -14.78
CA HIS A 96 -40.25 -27.11 -15.11
C HIS A 96 -40.51 -26.36 -16.43
N CYS A 97 -39.46 -25.86 -17.08
CA CYS A 97 -39.59 -25.13 -18.34
C CYS A 97 -40.15 -26.03 -19.45
N PRO A 98 -41.15 -25.57 -20.24
CA PRO A 98 -41.69 -26.34 -21.38
C PRO A 98 -40.60 -26.81 -22.35
N PHE A 99 -39.62 -25.95 -22.64
CA PHE A 99 -38.49 -26.29 -23.52
C PHE A 99 -37.56 -27.34 -22.90
N ALA A 100 -37.45 -27.41 -21.57
CA ALA A 100 -36.60 -28.38 -20.89
C ALA A 100 -37.18 -29.80 -20.95
N LYS A 101 -38.51 -29.92 -20.92
CA LYS A 101 -39.22 -31.21 -21.01
C LYS A 101 -38.99 -31.91 -22.35
N ASN A 102 -38.78 -31.13 -23.42
CA ASN A 102 -38.57 -31.65 -24.77
C ASN A 102 -37.11 -32.04 -25.08
N ILE A 103 -36.18 -31.87 -24.12
CA ILE A 103 -34.77 -32.24 -24.32
C ILE A 103 -34.63 -33.76 -24.26
N LYS A 104 -34.19 -34.37 -25.37
CA LYS A 104 -33.90 -35.80 -25.45
C LYS A 104 -32.84 -36.20 -24.40
N PRO A 105 -33.01 -37.31 -23.64
CA PRO A 105 -32.08 -37.71 -22.59
C PRO A 105 -30.62 -37.83 -23.05
N LYS A 106 -30.39 -38.37 -24.26
CA LYS A 106 -29.06 -38.52 -24.87
C LYS A 106 -28.29 -37.20 -25.01
N ASN A 107 -29.01 -36.09 -25.17
CA ASN A 107 -28.43 -34.77 -25.36
C ASN A 107 -28.65 -33.88 -24.13
N LYS A 108 -29.01 -34.43 -22.96
CA LYS A 108 -29.31 -33.64 -21.77
C LYS A 108 -28.05 -33.38 -20.95
N VAL A 109 -27.82 -32.12 -20.60
CA VAL A 109 -26.76 -31.69 -19.67
C VAL A 109 -27.42 -31.11 -18.42
N VAL A 110 -26.95 -31.53 -17.24
CA VAL A 110 -27.51 -31.12 -15.95
C VAL A 110 -26.48 -30.32 -15.18
N PHE A 111 -26.86 -29.14 -14.68
CA PHE A 111 -26.04 -28.29 -13.84
C PHE A 111 -26.63 -28.15 -12.44
N ASN A 112 -25.76 -28.11 -11.43
CA ASN A 112 -26.16 -27.92 -10.03
C ASN A 112 -26.27 -26.43 -9.64
N SER A 113 -25.84 -25.52 -10.52
CA SER A 113 -25.94 -24.07 -10.29
C SER A 113 -25.98 -23.29 -11.60
N LYS A 114 -26.60 -22.09 -11.57
CA LYS A 114 -26.59 -21.14 -12.69
C LYS A 114 -25.16 -20.76 -13.10
N VAL A 115 -24.28 -20.59 -12.12
CA VAL A 115 -22.87 -20.21 -12.34
C VAL A 115 -22.12 -21.28 -13.13
N LYS A 116 -22.28 -22.57 -12.79
CA LYS A 116 -21.65 -23.65 -13.56
C LYS A 116 -22.13 -23.69 -15.01
N ALA A 117 -23.42 -23.44 -15.23
CA ALA A 117 -24.00 -23.33 -16.56
C ALA A 117 -23.40 -22.16 -17.36
N LEU A 118 -23.26 -20.99 -16.72
CA LEU A 118 -22.68 -19.79 -17.33
C LEU A 118 -21.21 -19.99 -17.69
N ASN A 119 -20.42 -20.56 -16.76
CA ASN A 119 -19.01 -20.87 -16.98
C ASN A 119 -18.80 -21.93 -18.08
N ALA A 120 -19.80 -22.78 -18.33
CA ALA A 120 -19.82 -23.72 -19.44
C ALA A 120 -20.26 -23.09 -20.78
N GLY A 121 -20.48 -21.77 -20.83
CA GLY A 121 -20.79 -21.02 -22.06
C GLY A 121 -22.27 -20.95 -22.42
N TYR A 122 -23.17 -21.40 -21.55
CA TYR A 122 -24.61 -21.34 -21.80
C TYR A 122 -25.22 -20.02 -21.34
N LYS A 123 -26.22 -19.55 -22.08
CA LYS A 123 -27.05 -18.39 -21.74
C LYS A 123 -28.29 -18.82 -20.96
N PHE A 124 -28.87 -17.91 -20.17
CA PHE A 124 -30.11 -18.21 -19.47
C PHE A 124 -31.32 -18.12 -20.41
N CYS A 125 -32.21 -19.09 -20.32
CA CYS A 125 -33.53 -19.00 -20.92
C CYS A 125 -34.38 -17.97 -20.15
N LYS A 126 -35.41 -17.42 -20.80
CA LYS A 126 -36.40 -16.54 -20.16
C LYS A 126 -37.05 -17.14 -18.90
N CYS A 127 -37.13 -18.47 -18.79
CA CYS A 127 -37.63 -19.15 -17.58
C CYS A 127 -36.70 -19.03 -16.35
N LEU A 128 -35.52 -18.46 -16.50
CA LEU A 128 -34.53 -18.25 -15.43
C LEU A 128 -34.21 -16.76 -15.18
N ASN A 129 -34.84 -15.87 -15.94
CA ASN A 129 -34.85 -14.42 -15.71
C ASN A 129 -35.88 -14.06 -14.65
#